data_AF-A0A2N5ZZF0-F1
#
_entry.id   AF-A0A2N5ZZF0-F1
#
_cell.length_a   1.000
_cell.length_b   1.000
_cell.length_c   1.000
_cell.angle_alpha   90.00
_cell.angle_beta   90.00
_cell.angle_gamma   90.00
#
_symmetry.space_group_name_H-M   'P 1'
#
loop_
_entity.id
_entity.type
_entity.pdbx_description
1 polymer ?
#
loop_
_entity_poly.entity_id
_entity_poly.type
_entity_poly.pdbx_seq_one_letter_code
_entity_poly.pdbx_strand_id
1 'polypeptide(L)' 'MAKKFSYSETLNEIEQIVAEIESGNLEIDILSEKVKLVSQLIKKCKNHLRKTEAEINNILDDFDEQ' A
#
# COMPACT_ATOMS: atom_id res chain seq x y z
N MET A 1 17.28 -4.96 -12.16
CA MET A 1 15.88 -5.12 -12.63
C MET A 1 14.99 -4.35 -11.66
N ALA A 2 14.17 -3.41 -12.13
CA ALA A 2 13.30 -2.63 -11.26
C ALA A 2 12.23 -3.56 -10.67
N LYS A 3 12.19 -3.71 -9.34
CA LYS A 3 11.22 -4.56 -8.66
C LYS A 3 9.83 -3.96 -8.87
N LYS A 4 8.96 -4.67 -9.60
CA LYS A 4 7.59 -4.25 -9.86
C LYS A 4 6.87 -4.14 -8.52
N PHE A 5 6.10 -3.07 -8.32
CA PHE A 5 5.33 -2.90 -7.09
C PHE A 5 4.41 -4.10 -6.88
N SER A 6 4.46 -4.69 -5.69
CA SER A 6 3.60 -5.81 -5.28
C SER A 6 2.74 -5.37 -4.11
N TYR A 7 1.42 -5.38 -4.31
CA TYR A 7 0.46 -5.04 -3.27
C TYR A 7 0.59 -5.98 -2.07
N SER A 8 0.70 -7.29 -2.30
CA SER A 8 0.82 -8.29 -1.24
C SER A 8 2.11 -8.15 -0.43
N GLU A 9 3.26 -7.88 -1.07
CA GLU A 9 4.51 -7.62 -0.34
C GLU A 9 4.40 -6.34 0.50
N THR A 10 3.81 -5.29 -0.06
CA THR A 10 3.62 -4.01 0.65
C THR A 10 2.68 -4.15 1.84
N LEU A 11 1.61 -4.94 1.69
CA LEU A 11 0.66 -5.20 2.76
C LEU A 11 1.32 -5.99 3.91
N ASN A 12 2.08 -7.03 3.58
CA ASN A 12 2.83 -7.79 4.57
C ASN A 12 3.84 -6.91 5.33
N GLU A 13 4.52 -5.99 4.63
CA GLU A 13 5.42 -5.01 5.28
C GLU A 13 4.67 -4.10 6.26
N ILE A 14 3.47 -3.62 5.88
CA ILE A 14 2.62 -2.83 6.78
C ILE A 14 2.24 -3.64 8.02
N GLU A 15 1.80 -4.90 7.85
CA GLU A 15 1.41 -5.77 8.96
C GLU A 15 2.57 -6.04 9.93
N GLN A 16 3.78 -6.25 9.40
CA GLN A 16 4.99 -6.40 10.22
C GLN A 16 5.27 -5.15 11.05
N ILE A 17 5.21 -3.96 10.43
CA ILE A 17 5.46 -2.71 11.14
C ILE A 17 4.39 -2.45 12.20
N VAL A 18 3.12 -2.76 11.90
CA VAL A 18 2.02 -2.63 12.87
C VAL A 18 2.23 -3.56 14.05
N ALA A 19 2.59 -4.82 13.82
CA ALA A 19 2.89 -5.78 14.89
C ALA A 19 4.06 -5.30 15.78
N GLU A 20 5.10 -4.70 15.19
CA GLU A 20 6.18 -4.09 15.95
C GLU A 20 5.69 -2.91 16.80
N ILE A 21 4.78 -2.08 16.26
CA ILE A 21 4.17 -0.96 17.00
C ILE A 21 3.34 -1.46 18.18
N GLU A 22 2.52 -2.48 17.95
CA GLU A 22 1.66 -3.08 18.97
C GLU A 22 2.44 -3.78 20.09
N SER A 23 3.70 -4.17 19.84
CA SER A 23 4.58 -4.74 20.86
C SER A 23 4.88 -3.78 22.01
N GLY A 24 4.72 -2.46 21.80
CA GLY A 24 4.86 -1.44 22.85
C GLY A 24 6.29 -1.18 23.32
N ASN A 25 7.30 -1.84 22.75
CA ASN A 25 8.70 -1.72 23.16
C ASN A 25 9.52 -0.72 22.33
N LEU A 26 8.84 0.16 21.59
CA LEU A 26 9.49 1.14 20.71
C LEU A 26 9.68 2.48 21.42
N GLU A 27 10.83 3.11 21.18
CA GLU A 27 11.06 4.49 21.58
C GLU A 27 10.14 5.44 20.79
N ILE A 28 9.74 6.56 21.41
CA ILE A 28 8.77 7.51 20.85
C ILE A 28 9.18 8.06 19.48
N ASP A 29 10.48 8.31 19.27
CA ASP A 29 11.01 8.81 18.00
C ASP A 29 10.93 7.72 16.91
N ILE A 30 11.22 6.47 17.26
CA ILE A 30 11.11 5.32 16.34
C ILE A 30 9.65 5.07 15.96
N LEU A 31 8.72 5.20 16.92
CA LEU A 31 7.29 5.07 16.68
C LEU A 31 6.82 6.08 15.62
N SER A 32 7.23 7.34 15.76
CA SER A 32 6.89 8.40 14.79
C SER A 32 7.38 8.07 13.38
N GLU A 33 8.60 7.57 13.25
CA GLU A 33 9.18 7.17 11.96
C GLU A 33 8.44 5.97 11.34
N LYS A 34 8.13 4.93 12.13
CA LYS A 34 7.37 3.76 11.66
C LYS A 34 5.96 4.14 11.21
N VAL A 35 5.27 5.02 11.93
CA VAL A 35 3.93 5.51 11.55
C VAL A 35 3.97 6.30 10.24
N LYS A 36 4.98 7.15 10.03
CA LYS A 36 5.18 7.85 8.75
C LYS A 36 5.42 6.86 7.60
N LEU A 37 6.25 5.85 7.82
CA LEU A 37 6.55 4.83 6.83
C LEU A 37 5.29 4.08 6.41
N VAL A 38 4.51 3.58 7.37
CA VAL A 38 3.22 2.92 7.11
C VAL A 38 2.28 3.83 6.33
N SER A 39 2.18 5.11 6.71
CA SER A 39 1.35 6.08 5.99
C SER A 39 1.76 6.23 4.51
N GLN A 40 3.06 6.20 4.22
CA GLN A 40 3.56 6.22 2.84
C GLN A 40 3.24 4.93 2.07
N LEU A 41 3.38 3.77 2.71
CA LEU A 41 3.05 2.46 2.10
C LEU A 41 1.56 2.37 1.78
N ILE A 42 0.69 2.78 2.71
CA ILE A 42 -0.77 2.84 2.49
C ILE A 42 -1.11 3.76 1.32
N LYS A 43 -0.45 4.92 1.21
CA LYS A 43 -0.65 5.83 0.08
C LYS A 43 -0.29 5.19 -1.26
N LYS A 44 0.78 4.40 -1.31
CA LYS A 44 1.16 3.63 -2.51
C LYS A 44 0.11 2.58 -2.85
N CYS A 45 -0.36 1.81 -1.87
CA CYS A 45 -1.44 0.84 -2.04
C CYS A 45 -2.72 1.47 -2.60
N LYS A 46 -3.17 2.59 -2.03
CA LYS A 46 -4.35 3.33 -2.51
C LYS A 46 -4.18 3.80 -3.96
N ASN A 47 -3.01 4.31 -4.31
CA ASN A 47 -2.74 4.75 -5.68
C ASN A 47 -2.74 3.58 -6.67
N HIS A 48 -2.21 2.42 -6.26
CA HIS A 48 -2.24 1.23 -7.10
C HIS A 48 -3.67 0.75 -7.34
N LEU A 49 -4.48 0.63 -6.28
CA LEU A 49 -5.89 0.24 -6.39
C LEU A 49 -6.69 1.17 -7.31
N ARG A 50 -6.52 2.48 -7.16
CA ARG A 50 -7.18 3.47 -8.03
C ARG A 50 -6.78 3.34 -9.50
N LYS A 51 -5.51 3.01 -9.78
CA LYS A 51 -5.05 2.77 -11.15
C LYS A 51 -5.69 1.51 -11.73
N THR A 52 -5.68 0.43 -10.96
CA THR A 52 -6.30 -0.83 -11.37
C THR A 52 -7.80 -0.68 -11.59
N GLU A 53 -8.50 0.03 -10.71
CA GLU A 53 -9.93 0.36 -10.88
C GLU A 53 -10.17 1.17 -12.17
N ALA A 54 -9.36 2.19 -12.43
CA ALA A 54 -9.46 2.96 -13.67
C ALA A 54 -9.21 2.10 -14.91
N GLU A 55 -8.22 1.21 -14.88
CA GLU A 55 -7.95 0.27 -15.98
C GLU A 55 -9.14 -0.66 -16.22
N ILE A 56 -9.75 -1.20 -15.15
CA ILE A 56 -10.96 -2.04 -15.26
C ILE A 56 -12.12 -1.26 -15.87
N ASN A 57 -12.37 -0.02 -15.41
CA ASN A 57 -13.46 0.79 -15.93
C ASN A 57 -13.27 1.10 -17.42
N ASN A 58 -12.06 1.47 -17.86
CA ASN A 58 -11.80 1.68 -19.30
C ASN A 58 -12.06 0.42 -20.13
N ILE A 59 -11.69 -0.77 -19.62
CA ILE A 59 -11.97 -2.03 -20.30
C ILE A 59 -13.47 -2.28 -20.42
N LEU A 60 -14.25 -1.96 -19.37
CA LEU A 60 -15.71 -2.11 -19.39
C LEU A 60 -16.37 -1.12 -20.36
N ASP A 61 -15.93 0.14 -20.37
CA ASP A 61 -16.43 1.16 -21.31
C ASP A 61 -16.17 0.73 -22.77
N ASP A 62 -14.99 0.17 -23.07
CA ASP A 62 -14.65 -0.38 -24.40
C ASP A 62 -15.56 -1.56 -24.83
N PHE A 63 -16.15 -2.30 -23.87
CA PHE A 63 -17.11 -3.37 -24.16
C PHE A 63 -18.52 -2.84 -24.43
N ASP A 64 -18.92 -1.75 -23.78
CA ASP A 64 -20.25 -1.14 -23.94
C ASP A 64 -20.37 -0.27 -25.21
N GLU A 65 -19.25 0.19 -25.78
CA GLU A 65 -19.21 0.91 -27.06
C GLU A 65 -19.25 0.00 -28.32
N GLN A 66 -19.32 -1.33 -28.16
CA GLN A 66 -19.50 -2.30 -29.26
C GLN A 66 -20.92 -2.87 -29.33
#